data_AF-A0A5K1C748-F1
#
_entry.id   AF-A0A5K1C748-F1
#
_cell.length_a   1.000
_cell.length_b   1.000
_cell.length_c   1.000
_cell.angle_alpha   90.00
_cell.angle_beta   90.00
_cell.angle_gamma   90.00
#
_symmetry.space_group_name_H-M   'P 1'
#
loop_
_entity.id
_entity.type
_entity.pdbx_description
1 polymer ?
#
loop_
_entity_poly.entity_id
_entity_poly.type
_entity_poly.pdbx_seq_one_letter_code
_entity_poly.pdbx_strand_id
1 'polypeptide(L)'
;MEPGQPSNMGDNSKIESHTEYKVVGNPFFYGSTVKLEGHNYEIWSRMFVMSVVGHQKNHIIDEDEPSVKTGKYATWKENNSIVMSWIMNSVQTDIAPTLAYYTTAKHMWTFLRQTYSHDKNISKFYKLRK
;
A
#
# COMPACT_ATOMS: atom_id res chain seq x y z
N MET A 1 -68.97 -23.40 -17.04
CA MET A 1 -69.29 -23.53 -15.61
C MET A 1 -68.05 -23.11 -14.84
N GLU A 2 -68.17 -21.95 -14.18
CA GLU A 2 -67.43 -21.44 -13.00
C GLU A 2 -65.88 -21.28 -13.04
N PRO A 3 -65.26 -20.48 -12.14
CA PRO A 3 -65.05 -19.02 -12.32
C PRO A 3 -63.61 -18.54 -11.94
N GLY A 4 -63.36 -17.21 -11.99
CA GLY A 4 -62.41 -16.55 -11.07
C GLY A 4 -61.41 -15.54 -11.66
N GLN A 5 -61.83 -14.27 -11.79
CA GLN A 5 -60.96 -13.08 -11.53
C GLN A 5 -61.04 -12.75 -10.00
N PRO A 6 -60.21 -11.90 -9.36
CA PRO A 6 -59.53 -10.70 -9.88
C PRO A 6 -58.08 -10.49 -9.33
N SER A 7 -57.26 -9.53 -9.77
CA SER A 7 -57.19 -8.14 -9.25
C SER A 7 -55.79 -7.63 -9.62
N ASN A 8 -55.64 -6.63 -10.49
CA ASN A 8 -55.68 -5.18 -10.30
C ASN A 8 -54.48 -4.56 -9.56
N MET A 9 -53.81 -3.68 -10.32
CA MET A 9 -53.12 -2.45 -9.95
C MET A 9 -51.92 -2.50 -8.99
N GLY A 10 -50.81 -1.96 -9.52
CA GLY A 10 -49.65 -1.56 -8.73
C GLY A 10 -48.53 -1.09 -9.64
N ASP A 11 -48.77 0.02 -10.34
CA ASP A 11 -47.70 0.82 -10.91
C ASP A 11 -46.77 1.23 -9.76
N ASN A 12 -45.53 0.77 -9.79
CA ASN A 12 -44.49 1.26 -8.90
C ASN A 12 -43.18 1.15 -9.66
N SER A 13 -42.87 2.24 -10.36
CA SER A 13 -41.53 2.60 -10.77
C SER A 13 -40.61 2.45 -9.56
N LYS A 14 -39.93 1.30 -9.51
CA LYS A 14 -38.88 1.06 -8.54
C LYS A 14 -37.79 2.06 -8.87
N ILE A 15 -37.77 3.16 -8.14
CA ILE A 15 -36.61 4.03 -8.02
C ILE A 15 -35.53 3.11 -7.45
N GLU A 16 -34.77 2.48 -8.33
CA GLU A 16 -33.49 1.89 -7.97
C GLU A 16 -32.61 3.08 -7.58
N SER A 17 -32.62 3.37 -6.28
CA SER A 17 -31.58 4.16 -5.67
C SER A 17 -30.28 3.43 -5.95
N HIS A 18 -29.60 3.86 -7.01
CA HIS A 18 -28.16 3.71 -7.14
C HIS A 18 -27.55 4.40 -5.94
N THR A 19 -27.50 3.66 -4.83
CA THR A 19 -26.63 3.97 -3.72
C THR A 19 -25.26 3.73 -4.31
N GLU A 20 -24.68 4.80 -4.83
CA GLU A 20 -23.27 4.86 -5.15
C GLU A 20 -22.57 4.52 -3.84
N TYR A 21 -22.20 3.25 -3.68
CA TYR A 21 -21.28 2.84 -2.66
C TYR A 21 -20.00 3.57 -3.00
N LYS A 22 -19.81 4.75 -2.42
CA LYS A 22 -18.49 5.31 -2.24
C LYS A 22 -17.75 4.24 -1.47
N VAL A 23 -17.02 3.40 -2.20
CA VAL A 23 -15.94 2.62 -1.67
C VAL A 23 -15.01 3.68 -1.12
N VAL A 24 -15.25 4.06 0.14
CA VAL A 24 -14.25 4.70 0.98
C VAL A 24 -13.25 3.58 1.18
N GLY A 25 -12.43 3.39 0.13
CA GLY A 25 -11.35 2.42 0.13
C GLY A 25 -10.55 2.79 1.34
N ASN A 26 -10.51 1.86 2.30
CA ASN A 26 -9.80 2.03 3.54
C ASN A 26 -8.44 2.64 3.19
N PRO A 27 -8.05 3.81 3.74
CA PRO A 27 -6.77 4.45 3.40
C PRO A 27 -5.55 3.53 3.62
N PHE A 28 -5.73 2.43 4.34
CA PHE A 28 -4.76 1.35 4.55
C PHE A 28 -4.71 0.27 3.44
N PHE A 29 -5.64 0.24 2.48
CA PHE A 29 -5.77 -0.79 1.45
C PHE A 29 -5.14 -0.43 0.09
N TYR A 30 -4.53 0.77 -0.01
CA TYR A 30 -3.82 1.21 -1.21
C TYR A 30 -2.36 0.69 -1.29
N GLY A 31 -1.96 -0.17 -0.36
CA GLY A 31 -0.69 -0.89 -0.41
C GLY A 31 -0.70 -2.00 -1.46
N SER A 32 0.50 -2.35 -1.97
CA SER A 32 0.71 -3.46 -2.91
C SER A 32 -0.10 -4.70 -2.52
N THR A 33 -0.84 -5.28 -3.47
CA THR A 33 -1.55 -6.57 -3.30
C THR A 33 -0.59 -7.73 -3.11
N VAL A 34 0.69 -7.54 -3.45
CA VAL A 34 1.75 -8.53 -3.30
C VAL A 34 2.38 -8.37 -1.92
N LYS A 35 2.50 -9.48 -1.18
CA LYS A 35 3.26 -9.57 0.06
C LYS A 35 4.73 -9.88 -0.24
N LEU A 36 5.66 -9.17 0.40
CA LEU A 36 7.08 -9.52 0.33
C LEU A 36 7.34 -10.81 1.11
N GLU A 37 7.86 -11.83 0.43
CA GLU A 37 8.18 -13.19 0.91
C GLU A 37 9.68 -13.50 0.76
N GLY A 38 10.49 -12.45 0.66
CA GLY A 38 11.93 -12.52 0.55
C GLY A 38 12.47 -12.66 -0.87
N HIS A 39 11.96 -13.62 -1.66
CA HIS A 39 12.47 -13.89 -3.02
C HIS A 39 11.82 -13.04 -4.13
N ASN A 40 10.70 -12.38 -3.83
CA ASN A 40 9.91 -11.61 -4.80
C ASN A 40 10.13 -10.09 -4.72
N TYR A 41 11.25 -9.64 -4.14
CA TYR A 41 11.52 -8.21 -3.91
C TYR A 41 11.36 -7.35 -5.18
N GLU A 42 11.83 -7.80 -6.34
CA GLU A 42 11.81 -6.96 -7.55
C GLU A 42 10.38 -6.65 -8.02
N ILE A 43 9.48 -7.63 -7.97
CA ILE A 43 8.08 -7.44 -8.34
C ILE A 43 7.37 -6.63 -7.25
N TRP A 44 7.59 -6.99 -5.99
CA TRP A 44 6.99 -6.32 -4.83
C TRP A 44 7.36 -4.83 -4.80
N SER A 45 8.65 -4.51 -4.93
CA SER A 45 9.17 -3.14 -4.86
C SER A 45 8.64 -2.29 -6.01
N ARG A 46 8.55 -2.85 -7.23
CA ARG A 46 7.97 -2.16 -8.38
C ARG A 46 6.49 -1.81 -8.14
N MET A 47 5.69 -2.76 -7.68
CA MET A 47 4.27 -2.53 -7.36
C MET A 47 4.12 -1.51 -6.22
N PHE A 48 4.95 -1.61 -5.19
CA PHE A 48 4.93 -0.68 -4.06
C PHE A 48 5.26 0.76 -4.50
N VAL A 49 6.30 0.95 -5.32
CA VAL A 49 6.66 2.26 -5.88
C VAL A 49 5.54 2.83 -6.74
N MET A 50 4.89 2.01 -7.57
CA MET A 50 3.75 2.44 -8.38
C MET A 50 2.61 2.98 -7.50
N SER A 51 2.27 2.29 -6.40
CA SER A 51 1.28 2.79 -5.43
C SER A 51 1.74 4.11 -4.80
N VAL A 52 2.98 4.18 -4.31
CA VAL A 52 3.52 5.40 -3.67
C VAL A 52 3.48 6.61 -4.62
N VAL A 53 3.88 6.44 -5.88
CA VAL A 53 3.85 7.48 -6.91
C VAL A 53 2.40 7.86 -7.26
N GLY A 54 1.51 6.87 -7.44
CA GLY A 54 0.09 7.11 -7.72
C GLY A 54 -0.63 7.91 -6.64
N HIS A 55 -0.13 7.85 -5.39
CA HIS A 55 -0.64 8.61 -4.24
C HIS A 55 0.19 9.86 -3.89
N GLN A 56 1.08 10.30 -4.78
CA GLN A 56 1.91 11.51 -4.63
C GLN A 56 2.78 11.50 -3.35
N LYS A 57 3.29 10.33 -2.98
CA LYS A 57 4.07 10.10 -1.74
C LYS A 57 5.52 9.66 -2.01
N ASN A 58 6.01 9.80 -3.25
CA ASN A 58 7.38 9.41 -3.63
C ASN A 58 8.46 10.07 -2.74
N HIS A 59 8.27 11.35 -2.40
CA HIS A 59 9.15 12.10 -1.50
C HIS A 59 9.40 11.41 -0.14
N ILE A 60 8.50 10.53 0.32
CA ILE A 60 8.63 9.84 1.60
C ILE A 60 9.67 8.72 1.59
N ILE A 61 9.89 8.07 0.45
CA ILE A 61 10.88 6.98 0.33
C ILE A 61 12.17 7.44 -0.34
N ASP A 62 12.12 8.53 -1.12
CA ASP A 62 13.26 9.07 -1.85
C ASP A 62 14.05 10.11 -1.03
N GLU A 63 13.36 11.03 -0.35
CA GLU A 63 13.98 12.17 0.32
C GLU A 63 14.22 11.91 1.81
N ASP A 64 15.20 12.60 2.40
CA ASP A 64 15.44 12.53 3.84
C ASP A 64 14.34 13.26 4.63
N GLU A 65 14.20 12.89 5.91
CA GLU A 65 13.33 13.63 6.82
C GLU A 65 13.70 15.13 6.81
N PRO A 66 12.72 16.03 6.69
CA PRO A 66 12.99 17.46 6.72
C PRO A 66 13.74 17.87 8.00
N SER A 67 14.88 18.54 7.83
CA SER A 67 15.71 19.01 8.95
C SER A 67 15.00 20.06 9.82
N VAL A 68 14.10 20.83 9.21
CA VAL A 68 13.30 21.85 9.89
C VAL A 68 11.88 21.31 10.11
N LYS A 69 11.51 21.16 11.39
CA LYS A 69 10.20 20.61 11.81
C LYS A 69 9.11 21.68 11.89
N THR A 70 9.03 22.55 10.88
CA THR A 70 8.03 23.62 10.80
C THR A 70 7.29 23.58 9.47
N GLY A 71 6.17 24.32 9.35
CA GLY A 71 5.39 24.41 8.12
C GLY A 71 4.88 23.04 7.65
N LYS A 72 5.43 22.54 6.55
CA LYS A 72 5.00 21.29 5.89
C LYS A 72 5.39 20.00 6.63
N TYR A 73 6.11 20.08 7.75
CA TYR A 73 6.53 18.90 8.51
C TYR A 73 5.35 18.05 9.01
N ALA A 74 4.23 18.67 9.39
CA ALA A 74 3.04 17.92 9.81
C ALA A 74 2.53 17.00 8.68
N THR A 75 2.39 17.54 7.46
CA THR A 75 2.01 16.78 6.27
C THR A 75 3.03 15.71 5.92
N TRP A 76 4.33 16.00 6.04
CA TRP A 76 5.38 14.99 5.83
C TRP A 76 5.24 13.84 6.84
N LYS A 77 5.02 14.15 8.13
CA LYS A 77 4.86 13.15 9.20
C LYS A 77 3.63 12.26 8.99
N GLU A 78 2.52 12.83 8.52
CA GLU A 78 1.31 12.09 8.16
C GLU A 78 1.57 11.15 6.97
N ASN A 79 2.14 11.68 5.89
CA ASN A 79 2.51 10.89 4.71
C ASN A 79 3.50 9.77 5.07
N ASN A 80 4.49 10.04 5.92
CA ASN A 80 5.43 9.04 6.44
C ASN A 80 4.71 7.92 7.17
N SER A 81 3.79 8.25 8.09
CA SER A 81 2.99 7.25 8.83
C SER A 81 2.13 6.40 7.90
N ILE A 82 1.53 7.01 6.87
CA ILE A 82 0.74 6.30 5.86
C ILE A 82 1.62 5.29 5.11
N VAL A 83 2.78 5.72 4.58
CA VAL A 83 3.65 4.82 3.82
C VAL A 83 4.24 3.72 4.71
N MET A 84 4.59 4.02 5.98
CA MET A 84 5.00 2.99 6.94
C MET A 84 3.90 1.93 7.13
N SER A 85 2.64 2.34 7.25
CA SER A 85 1.52 1.41 7.37
C SER A 85 1.38 0.53 6.12
N TRP A 86 1.60 1.08 4.92
CA TRP A 86 1.59 0.32 3.68
C TRP A 86 2.75 -0.67 3.60
N ILE A 87 3.96 -0.30 4.06
CA ILE A 87 5.09 -1.23 4.14
C ILE A 87 4.74 -2.38 5.10
N MET A 88 4.33 -2.08 6.33
CA MET A 88 3.95 -3.10 7.32
C MET A 88 2.85 -4.04 6.80
N ASN A 89 1.87 -3.48 6.09
CA ASN A 89 0.76 -4.25 5.50
C ASN A 89 1.14 -4.97 4.21
N SER A 90 2.30 -4.73 3.61
CA SER A 90 2.74 -5.37 2.36
C SER A 90 3.92 -6.32 2.54
N VAL A 91 4.34 -6.61 3.77
CA VAL A 91 5.31 -7.66 4.08
C VAL A 91 4.65 -8.86 4.77
N GLN A 92 5.29 -10.02 4.70
CA GLN A 92 4.90 -11.20 5.46
C GLN A 92 5.09 -11.01 6.97
N THR A 93 4.41 -11.84 7.76
CA THR A 93 4.37 -11.74 9.23
C THR A 93 5.70 -12.06 9.91
N ASP A 94 6.59 -12.79 9.24
CA ASP A 94 7.96 -13.05 9.67
C ASP A 94 8.92 -11.88 9.38
N ILE A 95 8.62 -11.07 8.37
CA ILE A 95 9.40 -9.86 8.02
C ILE A 95 8.97 -8.66 8.87
N ALA A 96 7.67 -8.47 9.14
CA ALA A 96 7.14 -7.30 9.84
C ALA A 96 7.86 -6.96 11.18
N PRO A 97 8.22 -7.93 12.05
CA PRO A 97 8.96 -7.65 13.29
C PRO A 97 10.32 -6.98 13.07
N THR A 98 10.99 -7.25 11.94
CA THR A 98 12.28 -6.63 11.60
C THR A 98 12.16 -5.13 11.31
N LEU A 99 10.93 -4.65 11.06
CA LEU A 99 10.65 -3.27 10.71
C LEU A 99 10.19 -2.42 11.90
N ALA A 100 9.79 -3.04 13.02
CA ALA A 100 9.10 -2.39 14.13
C ALA A 100 9.88 -1.24 14.80
N TYR A 101 11.21 -1.24 14.68
CA TYR A 101 12.09 -0.24 15.29
C TYR A 101 12.39 0.96 14.39
N TYR A 102 12.01 0.93 13.11
CA TYR A 102 12.22 2.07 12.22
C TYR A 102 11.14 3.13 12.40
N THR A 103 11.55 4.39 12.42
CA THR A 103 10.66 5.55 12.64
C THR A 103 10.24 6.25 11.34
N THR A 104 10.82 5.85 10.20
CA THR A 104 10.52 6.45 8.89
C THR A 104 10.34 5.36 7.84
N ALA A 105 9.44 5.60 6.89
CA ALA A 105 9.26 4.76 5.72
C ALA A 105 10.53 4.62 4.88
N LYS A 106 11.34 5.69 4.73
CA LYS A 106 12.62 5.64 4.00
C LYS A 106 13.59 4.61 4.58
N HIS A 107 13.74 4.58 5.90
CA HIS A 107 14.59 3.58 6.56
C HIS A 107 14.06 2.15 6.39
N MET A 108 12.74 1.93 6.56
CA MET A 108 12.12 0.63 6.28
C MET A 108 12.36 0.19 4.83
N TRP A 109 12.10 1.08 3.87
CA TRP A 109 12.30 0.85 2.44
C TRP A 109 13.75 0.50 2.11
N THR A 110 14.70 1.27 2.64
CA THR A 110 16.14 1.05 2.43
C THR A 110 16.58 -0.29 3.01
N PHE A 111 16.12 -0.63 4.22
CA PHE A 111 16.41 -1.92 4.84
C PHE A 111 15.89 -3.08 4.00
N LEU A 112 14.63 -3.02 3.55
CA LEU A 112 14.04 -4.07 2.71
C LEU A 112 14.78 -4.20 1.38
N ARG A 113 15.10 -3.08 0.72
CA ARG A 113 15.93 -3.05 -0.50
C ARG A 113 17.24 -3.75 -0.28
N GLN A 114 17.97 -3.33 0.74
CA GLN A 114 19.25 -3.95 1.04
C GLN A 114 19.04 -5.44 1.31
N THR A 115 18.13 -5.85 2.18
CA THR A 115 18.03 -7.24 2.63
C THR A 115 17.59 -8.21 1.54
N TYR A 116 16.66 -7.81 0.68
CA TYR A 116 15.95 -8.73 -0.23
C TYR A 116 16.18 -8.46 -1.72
N SER A 117 16.80 -7.35 -2.13
CA SER A 117 17.12 -7.14 -3.54
C SER A 117 18.20 -8.11 -4.01
N HIS A 118 18.11 -8.52 -5.28
CA HIS A 118 19.10 -9.40 -5.88
C HIS A 118 20.46 -8.71 -6.08
N ASP A 119 20.53 -7.38 -5.94
CA ASP A 119 21.76 -6.58 -6.06
C ASP A 119 22.84 -6.98 -5.02
N LYS A 120 22.44 -7.54 -3.87
CA LYS A 120 23.40 -8.05 -2.87
C LYS A 120 24.15 -9.30 -3.31
N ASN A 121 23.56 -10.15 -4.16
CA ASN A 121 24.23 -11.35 -4.64
C ASN A 121 25.37 -11.01 -5.61
N ILE A 122 25.21 -9.93 -6.37
CA ILE A 122 26.23 -9.46 -7.32
C ILE A 122 27.47 -8.92 -6.57
N SER A 123 27.28 -8.06 -5.55
CA SER A 123 28.39 -7.49 -4.77
C SER A 123 29.16 -8.55 -3.94
N LYS A 124 28.49 -9.60 -3.45
CA LYS A 124 29.18 -10.71 -2.77
C LYS A 124 29.94 -11.61 -3.76
N PHE A 125 29.39 -11.85 -4.95
CA PHE A 125 30.06 -12.63 -5.99
C PHE A 125 31.36 -11.96 -6.47
N TYR A 126 31.38 -10.62 -6.59
CA TYR A 126 32.60 -9.90 -6.96
C TYR A 126 33.66 -9.83 -5.84
N LYS A 127 33.27 -9.88 -4.56
CA LYS A 127 34.23 -9.88 -3.43
C LYS A 127 34.93 -11.22 -3.19
N LEU A 128 34.42 -12.32 -3.75
CA LEU A 128 35.02 -13.66 -3.60
C LEU A 128 35.97 -14.04 -4.74
N ARG A 129 36.25 -13.11 -5.67
CA ARG A 129 37.20 -13.30 -6.79
C ARG A 129 38.46 -12.45 -6.69
N LYS A 130 38.86 -12.01 -5.49
CA LYS A 130 40.13 -11.31 -5.26
C LYS A 130 41.03 -12.11 -4.34
#